data_AF-A0A2V9D6S9-F1
#
_entry.id   AF-A0A2V9D6S9-F1
#
_cell.length_a   1.000
_cell.length_b   1.000
_cell.length_c   1.000
_cell.angle_alpha   90.00
_cell.angle_beta   90.00
_cell.angle_gamma   90.00
#
_symmetry.space_group_name_H-M   'P 1'
#
loop_
_entity.id
_entity.type
_entity.pdbx_description
1 polymer ?
#
loop_
_entity_poly.entity_id
_entity_poly.type
_entity_poly.pdbx_seq_one_letter_code
_entity_poly.pdbx_strand_id
1 'polypeptide(L)'
;MQISQNIALTILALATVFAPAWADDRGTKPAPRQLAVKAAPEKPESPKRPLEPPSVLIEQVQATDVDQHVQVRITGSGVLSCTPSPLGHPDRLVLDCAGARLQSQQGSIHVDLGPVRSVHVGQFRADVVRVVIDLVEQSPYTIRADGNTVTAVFNSTRQQPSSLESTSTEVEPATHIAAGVGEQALRDAPAVTDSLPRSLEATSPPLARGEASLVDQSASAPLVPPSPPVASSDLPKVQETASGASTPAEKLDSALADQDYVIGPQDVLAINVWHEPELSQSVPVRPDGKISLPLLGDLKASGLTPRLLQNLLAKELEAYIRKPQVTVIVREVNSQKFYVIGEVGRPGEYSLATSMTVLDALAEAGGFRDFANVQKIYLLRLMPDGSRKRLPFDYKAAVNGKNSYHDIELQSGDTLVVP
;
A
#
# COMPACT_ATOMS: atom_id res chain seq x y z
N MET A 1 29.03 -22.56 66.17
CA MET A 1 27.60 -22.44 65.78
C MET A 1 27.31 -23.62 64.84
N GLN A 2 26.68 -24.75 65.23
CA GLN A 2 25.78 -25.03 66.39
C GLN A 2 24.54 -24.11 66.39
N ILE A 3 23.28 -24.56 66.41
CA ILE A 3 22.61 -25.90 66.48
C ILE A 3 21.25 -25.79 65.69
N SER A 4 20.32 -26.75 65.49
CA SER A 4 20.03 -28.10 66.02
C SER A 4 19.03 -28.88 65.12
N GLN A 5 19.01 -30.22 65.21
CA GLN A 5 17.84 -31.16 65.18
C GLN A 5 16.82 -31.14 64.00
N ASN A 6 16.58 -32.26 63.29
CA ASN A 6 15.73 -33.44 63.59
C ASN A 6 14.20 -33.15 63.55
N ILE A 7 13.33 -34.00 62.97
CA ILE A 7 12.89 -35.33 63.45
C ILE A 7 12.51 -36.27 62.28
N ALA A 8 12.53 -37.60 62.50
CA ALA A 8 11.99 -38.61 61.59
C ALA A 8 11.14 -39.66 62.33
N LEU A 9 10.05 -40.12 61.71
CA LEU A 9 9.24 -41.32 62.01
C LEU A 9 8.34 -41.56 60.76
N THR A 10 8.20 -42.71 60.09
CA THR A 10 8.24 -44.14 60.44
C THR A 10 6.92 -44.71 60.99
N ILE A 11 6.06 -45.19 60.08
CA ILE A 11 5.03 -46.22 60.33
C ILE A 11 5.12 -47.26 59.20
N LEU A 12 4.86 -48.52 59.52
CA LEU A 12 4.96 -49.71 58.67
C LEU A 12 3.67 -50.57 58.82
N ALA A 13 3.49 -51.56 57.95
CA ALA A 13 2.41 -52.57 57.91
C ALA A 13 1.10 -52.07 57.27
N LEU A 14 0.24 -52.95 56.73
CA LEU A 14 0.24 -54.43 56.73
C LEU A 14 -0.15 -54.98 55.34
N ALA A 15 0.26 -56.20 55.00
CA ALA A 15 -0.18 -56.89 53.78
C ALA A 15 -0.61 -58.35 54.09
N THR A 16 -1.77 -58.78 53.56
CA THR A 16 -2.09 -60.20 53.29
C THR A 16 -3.35 -60.35 52.43
N VAL A 17 -3.21 -61.08 51.32
CA VAL A 17 -4.11 -62.15 50.81
C VAL A 17 -5.63 -61.91 50.80
N PHE A 18 -6.22 -61.94 49.59
CA PHE A 18 -7.41 -62.76 49.31
C PHE A 18 -7.48 -63.19 47.84
N ALA A 19 -7.69 -64.49 47.58
CA ALA A 19 -7.96 -65.05 46.25
C ALA A 19 -8.64 -66.43 46.36
N PRO A 20 -9.72 -66.66 45.59
CA PRO A 20 -9.84 -67.87 44.75
C PRO A 20 -10.04 -67.46 43.27
N ALA A 21 -9.46 -68.10 42.25
CA ALA A 21 -9.43 -69.52 41.87
C ALA A 21 -10.75 -70.02 41.23
N TRP A 22 -10.73 -70.16 39.89
CA TRP A 22 -11.56 -70.95 38.94
C TRP A 22 -11.23 -70.40 37.52
N ALA A 23 -11.18 -71.15 36.42
CA ALA A 23 -10.96 -72.57 36.17
C ALA A 23 -10.41 -72.73 34.71
N ASP A 24 -9.62 -73.77 34.41
CA ASP A 24 -9.15 -74.08 33.04
C ASP A 24 -10.11 -75.05 32.35
N ASP A 25 -10.47 -74.80 31.09
CA ASP A 25 -11.08 -75.78 30.19
C ASP A 25 -10.74 -75.52 28.71
N ARG A 26 -10.50 -76.60 27.97
CA ARG A 26 -10.04 -76.61 26.56
C ARG A 26 -10.94 -77.51 25.72
N GLY A 27 -12.10 -76.98 25.31
CA GLY A 27 -13.16 -77.75 24.63
C GLY A 27 -13.62 -77.20 23.26
N THR A 28 -13.12 -77.81 22.18
CA THR A 28 -13.79 -78.05 20.87
C THR A 28 -14.83 -77.06 20.29
N LYS A 29 -14.46 -76.51 19.12
CA LYS A 29 -15.35 -75.89 18.11
C LYS A 29 -16.51 -76.82 17.67
N PRO A 30 -17.72 -76.26 17.46
CA PRO A 30 -18.42 -76.48 16.19
C PRO A 30 -18.84 -75.16 15.52
N ALA A 31 -18.95 -75.16 14.19
CA ALA A 31 -19.38 -73.98 13.42
C ALA A 31 -20.86 -74.12 12.97
N PRO A 32 -21.74 -73.14 13.27
CA PRO A 32 -23.06 -73.08 12.67
C PRO A 32 -23.05 -72.42 11.28
N ARG A 33 -24.06 -72.75 10.48
CA ARG A 33 -24.23 -72.33 9.08
C ARG A 33 -24.43 -70.82 8.90
N GLN A 34 -24.15 -70.36 7.68
CA GLN A 34 -24.47 -69.02 7.17
C GLN A 34 -25.93 -68.64 7.44
N LEU A 35 -26.15 -67.46 8.02
CA LEU A 35 -27.39 -66.70 7.89
C LEU A 35 -27.18 -65.65 6.80
N ALA A 36 -28.05 -65.64 5.79
CA ALA A 36 -27.95 -64.71 4.67
C ALA A 36 -28.35 -63.29 5.10
N VAL A 37 -27.36 -62.47 5.46
CA VAL A 37 -27.59 -61.04 5.70
C VAL A 37 -27.88 -60.37 4.36
N LYS A 38 -29.18 -60.21 4.10
CA LYS A 38 -29.78 -59.40 3.04
C LYS A 38 -29.00 -58.09 2.85
N ALA A 39 -28.54 -57.83 1.63
CA ALA A 39 -27.81 -56.61 1.30
C ALA A 39 -28.63 -55.37 1.70
N ALA A 40 -28.01 -54.50 2.51
CA ALA A 40 -28.51 -53.14 2.70
C ALA A 40 -28.28 -52.35 1.39
N PRO A 41 -29.18 -51.41 1.03
CA PRO A 41 -29.01 -50.62 -0.17
C PRO A 41 -27.72 -49.79 -0.08
N GLU A 42 -26.93 -49.84 -1.14
CA GLU A 42 -25.75 -49.00 -1.30
C GLU A 42 -26.17 -47.52 -1.24
N LYS A 43 -25.59 -46.78 -0.29
CA LYS A 43 -25.91 -45.36 -0.09
C LYS A 43 -25.47 -44.61 -1.35
N PRO A 44 -26.35 -43.86 -2.04
CA PRO A 44 -26.02 -43.26 -3.33
C PRO A 44 -24.78 -42.39 -3.21
N GLU A 45 -23.80 -42.65 -4.10
CA GLU A 45 -22.58 -41.85 -4.19
C GLU A 45 -22.97 -40.39 -4.38
N SER A 46 -22.44 -39.50 -3.53
CA SER A 46 -22.76 -38.07 -3.61
C SER A 46 -22.33 -37.56 -4.99
N PRO A 47 -23.21 -36.86 -5.75
CA PRO A 47 -22.84 -36.39 -7.08
C PRO A 47 -21.58 -35.54 -6.96
N LYS A 48 -20.56 -35.88 -7.74
CA LYS A 48 -19.26 -35.19 -7.72
C LYS A 48 -19.53 -33.69 -7.89
N ARG A 49 -18.96 -32.89 -6.99
CA ARG A 49 -19.07 -31.43 -6.98
C ARG A 49 -18.82 -30.92 -8.40
N PRO A 50 -19.62 -29.95 -8.92
CA PRO A 50 -19.48 -29.48 -10.28
C PRO A 50 -18.03 -29.21 -10.65
N LEU A 51 -17.67 -29.59 -11.88
CA LEU A 51 -16.42 -29.18 -12.53
C LEU A 51 -16.26 -27.67 -12.29
N GLU A 52 -15.06 -27.25 -11.87
CA GLU A 52 -14.78 -25.81 -11.76
C GLU A 52 -15.10 -25.15 -13.12
N PRO A 53 -15.75 -23.97 -13.14
CA PRO A 53 -15.87 -23.23 -14.38
C PRO A 53 -14.46 -22.98 -14.94
N PRO A 54 -14.27 -22.97 -16.27
CA PRO A 54 -12.95 -22.77 -16.86
C PRO A 54 -12.39 -21.43 -16.40
N SER A 55 -11.45 -21.47 -15.46
CA SER A 55 -10.90 -20.27 -14.84
C SER A 55 -10.13 -19.49 -15.88
N VAL A 56 -10.63 -18.31 -16.24
CA VAL A 56 -10.01 -17.45 -17.25
C VAL A 56 -8.64 -17.06 -16.74
N LEU A 57 -7.62 -17.41 -17.50
CA LEU A 57 -6.24 -17.24 -17.10
C LEU A 57 -5.81 -15.83 -17.47
N ILE A 58 -5.41 -14.99 -16.52
CA ILE A 58 -4.83 -13.68 -16.84
C ILE A 58 -3.39 -13.91 -17.31
N GLU A 59 -3.20 -13.73 -18.62
CA GLU A 59 -1.96 -13.95 -19.33
C GLU A 59 -1.05 -12.72 -19.18
N GLN A 60 -1.60 -11.51 -19.27
CA GLN A 60 -0.83 -10.28 -19.32
C GLN A 60 -1.58 -9.05 -18.80
N VAL A 61 -0.87 -8.20 -18.05
CA VAL A 61 -1.28 -6.82 -17.74
C VAL A 61 -0.16 -5.88 -18.20
N GLN A 62 -0.52 -4.80 -18.90
CA GLN A 62 0.40 -3.78 -19.41
C GLN A 62 -0.18 -2.38 -19.20
N ALA A 63 0.67 -1.36 -19.17
CA ALA A 63 0.29 0.05 -19.18
C ALA A 63 1.07 0.80 -20.27
N THR A 64 0.37 1.58 -21.09
CA THR A 64 0.94 2.24 -22.28
C THR A 64 0.35 3.65 -22.43
N ASP A 65 1.17 4.66 -22.74
CA ASP A 65 0.70 5.99 -23.16
C ASP A 65 0.40 5.96 -24.67
N VAL A 66 -0.83 6.28 -25.03
CA VAL A 66 -1.34 6.28 -26.41
C VAL A 66 -2.17 7.54 -26.61
N ASP A 67 -1.76 8.40 -27.55
CA ASP A 67 -2.50 9.62 -27.92
C ASP A 67 -2.90 10.50 -26.73
N GLN A 68 -1.96 10.75 -25.80
CA GLN A 68 -2.16 11.52 -24.56
C GLN A 68 -3.12 10.87 -23.55
N HIS A 69 -3.35 9.56 -23.65
CA HIS A 69 -4.15 8.79 -22.70
C HIS A 69 -3.37 7.54 -22.24
N VAL A 70 -3.22 7.36 -20.93
CA VAL A 70 -2.61 6.14 -20.40
C VAL A 70 -3.65 5.02 -20.37
N GLN A 71 -3.31 3.90 -21.00
CA GLN A 71 -4.17 2.73 -21.13
C GLN A 71 -3.58 1.57 -20.33
N VAL A 72 -4.25 1.14 -19.26
CA VAL A 72 -3.95 -0.10 -18.54
C VAL A 72 -4.77 -1.22 -19.17
N ARG A 73 -4.11 -2.14 -19.87
CA ARG A 73 -4.71 -3.22 -20.64
C ARG A 73 -4.46 -4.58 -19.96
N ILE A 74 -5.56 -5.23 -19.57
CA ILE A 74 -5.61 -6.59 -19.02
C ILE A 74 -6.03 -7.54 -20.14
N THR A 75 -5.30 -8.63 -20.35
CA THR A 75 -5.59 -9.68 -21.34
C THR A 75 -5.66 -11.04 -20.65
N GLY A 76 -6.74 -11.78 -20.90
CA GLY A 76 -6.93 -13.13 -20.38
C GLY A 76 -6.72 -14.23 -21.43
N SER A 77 -7.26 -15.42 -21.14
CA SER A 77 -7.39 -16.55 -22.06
C SER A 77 -8.85 -16.81 -22.48
N GLY A 78 -9.76 -15.86 -22.25
CA GLY A 78 -11.22 -16.03 -22.33
C GLY A 78 -11.97 -14.78 -21.86
N VAL A 79 -13.30 -14.75 -21.98
CA VAL A 79 -14.08 -13.52 -21.73
C VAL A 79 -13.88 -13.01 -20.29
N LEU A 80 -13.35 -11.80 -20.14
CA LEU A 80 -13.07 -11.17 -18.85
C LEU A 80 -14.23 -10.28 -18.40
N SER A 81 -14.69 -10.48 -17.16
CA SER A 81 -15.65 -9.61 -16.50
C SER A 81 -14.98 -8.98 -15.26
N CYS A 82 -14.59 -7.71 -15.37
CA CYS A 82 -13.93 -6.97 -14.30
C CYS A 82 -14.79 -5.79 -13.84
N THR A 83 -15.20 -5.80 -12.57
CA THR A 83 -16.00 -4.72 -11.98
C THR A 83 -15.10 -3.63 -11.38
N PRO A 84 -15.25 -2.36 -11.78
CA PRO A 84 -14.51 -1.27 -11.16
C PRO A 84 -15.06 -0.89 -9.79
N SER A 85 -14.16 -0.40 -8.94
CA SER A 85 -14.49 0.29 -7.71
C SER A 85 -13.44 1.37 -7.46
N PRO A 86 -13.80 2.66 -7.48
CA PRO A 86 -12.89 3.71 -7.02
C PRO A 86 -12.73 3.59 -5.50
N LEU A 87 -11.49 3.58 -5.03
CA LEU A 87 -11.15 3.63 -3.62
C LEU A 87 -10.51 4.99 -3.36
N GLY A 88 -11.13 5.79 -2.49
CA GLY A 88 -10.58 7.08 -2.07
C GLY A 88 -9.55 6.92 -0.96
N HIS A 89 -8.51 7.75 -1.00
CA HIS A 89 -7.46 7.89 0.04
C HIS A 89 -6.63 6.60 0.29
N PRO A 90 -5.51 6.39 -0.45
CA PRO A 90 -5.02 7.14 -1.60
C PRO A 90 -5.83 6.84 -2.87
N ASP A 91 -5.69 7.69 -3.89
CA ASP A 91 -6.47 7.61 -5.12
C ASP A 91 -6.15 6.36 -5.94
N ARG A 92 -7.09 5.40 -5.91
CA ARG A 92 -6.91 4.06 -6.48
C ARG A 92 -8.12 3.63 -7.29
N LEU A 93 -7.88 3.10 -8.49
CA LEU A 93 -8.87 2.32 -9.21
C LEU A 93 -8.64 0.83 -8.95
N VAL A 94 -9.62 0.17 -8.35
CA VAL A 94 -9.64 -1.29 -8.17
C VAL A 94 -10.48 -1.92 -9.26
N LEU A 95 -9.96 -2.95 -9.93
CA LEU A 95 -10.67 -3.77 -10.90
C LEU A 95 -10.69 -5.21 -10.40
N ASP A 96 -11.87 -5.69 -9.98
CA ASP A 96 -12.07 -7.08 -9.54
C ASP A 96 -12.56 -7.93 -10.72
N CYS A 97 -11.66 -8.75 -11.28
CA CYS A 97 -11.93 -9.66 -12.40
C CYS A 97 -12.43 -11.01 -11.89
N ALA A 98 -13.71 -11.29 -12.10
CA ALA A 98 -14.40 -12.49 -11.61
C ALA A 98 -14.28 -13.67 -12.60
N GLY A 99 -14.21 -14.89 -12.06
CA GLY A 99 -13.93 -16.11 -12.83
C GLY A 99 -12.47 -16.26 -13.25
N ALA A 100 -11.57 -15.42 -12.71
CA ALA A 100 -10.19 -15.29 -13.17
C ALA A 100 -9.16 -15.93 -12.22
N ARG A 101 -8.10 -16.49 -12.80
CA ARG A 101 -6.89 -16.94 -12.09
C ARG A 101 -5.64 -16.34 -12.72
N LEU A 102 -4.64 -16.02 -11.90
CA LEU A 102 -3.38 -15.42 -12.34
C LEU A 102 -2.38 -16.49 -12.76
N GLN A 103 -1.78 -16.38 -13.96
CA GLN A 103 -0.91 -17.42 -14.50
C GLN A 103 0.49 -17.48 -13.88
N SER A 104 0.98 -16.34 -13.40
CA SER A 104 2.36 -16.14 -12.96
C SER A 104 2.41 -15.16 -11.79
N GLN A 105 3.58 -14.99 -11.18
CA GLN A 105 3.84 -13.96 -10.17
C GLN A 105 3.95 -12.57 -10.82
N GLN A 106 2.87 -12.11 -11.47
CA GLN A 106 2.74 -10.74 -11.97
C GLN A 106 2.55 -9.82 -10.76
N GLY A 107 3.66 -9.24 -10.26
CA GLY A 107 3.68 -8.37 -9.10
C GLY A 107 3.33 -6.92 -9.42
N SER A 108 4.03 -5.98 -8.77
CA SER A 108 3.94 -4.55 -9.07
C SER A 108 4.63 -4.22 -10.38
N ILE A 109 3.92 -3.55 -11.29
CA ILE A 109 4.46 -2.88 -12.47
C ILE A 109 4.58 -1.39 -12.11
N HIS A 110 5.79 -0.85 -12.01
CA HIS A 110 6.00 0.59 -11.94
C HIS A 110 5.87 1.17 -13.36
N VAL A 111 5.15 2.28 -13.51
CA VAL A 111 4.75 2.78 -14.84
C VAL A 111 5.28 4.19 -15.10
N ASP A 112 5.16 5.10 -14.13
CA ASP A 112 5.55 6.53 -14.23
C ASP A 112 4.95 7.31 -15.44
N LEU A 113 3.97 6.73 -16.14
CA LEU A 113 3.19 7.40 -17.16
C LEU A 113 2.00 8.08 -16.47
N GLY A 114 2.17 9.37 -16.15
CA GLY A 114 1.12 10.16 -15.52
C GLY A 114 -0.20 10.08 -16.30
N PRO A 115 -1.32 9.73 -15.66
CA PRO A 115 -1.54 9.77 -14.21
C PRO A 115 -1.31 8.44 -13.45
N VAL A 116 -0.92 7.36 -14.12
CA VAL A 116 -0.74 6.04 -13.48
C VAL A 116 0.67 5.91 -12.90
N ARG A 117 0.75 5.68 -11.58
CA ARG A 117 2.02 5.47 -10.87
C ARG A 117 2.46 4.00 -10.96
N SER A 118 1.60 3.11 -10.49
CA SER A 118 1.87 1.67 -10.36
C SER A 118 0.61 0.86 -10.62
N VAL A 119 0.80 -0.34 -11.17
CA VAL A 119 -0.25 -1.35 -11.37
C VAL A 119 0.13 -2.61 -10.63
N HIS A 120 -0.61 -2.95 -9.58
CA HIS A 120 -0.43 -4.16 -8.79
C HIS A 120 -1.47 -5.20 -9.21
N VAL A 121 -1.03 -6.43 -9.48
CA VAL A 121 -1.92 -7.56 -9.79
C VAL A 121 -1.83 -8.62 -8.68
N GLY A 122 -2.94 -9.23 -8.30
CA GLY A 122 -2.93 -10.27 -7.27
C GLY A 122 -4.20 -11.11 -7.21
N GLN A 123 -4.05 -12.38 -6.85
CA GLN A 123 -5.18 -13.29 -6.62
C GLN A 123 -5.87 -12.93 -5.28
N PHE A 124 -7.04 -12.29 -5.34
CA PHE A 124 -7.77 -11.83 -4.15
C PHE A 124 -8.66 -12.93 -3.55
N ARG A 125 -9.26 -13.77 -4.40
CA ARG A 125 -9.98 -15.00 -4.04
C ARG A 125 -9.64 -16.10 -5.05
N ALA A 126 -9.98 -17.36 -4.76
CA ALA A 126 -9.65 -18.51 -5.63
C ALA A 126 -10.21 -18.44 -7.08
N ASP A 127 -11.15 -17.53 -7.30
CA ASP A 127 -11.91 -17.24 -8.51
C ASP A 127 -11.91 -15.74 -8.90
N VAL A 128 -11.18 -14.87 -8.15
CA VAL A 128 -11.13 -13.42 -8.42
C VAL A 128 -9.69 -12.92 -8.38
N VAL A 129 -9.22 -12.36 -9.49
CA VAL A 129 -7.99 -11.55 -9.55
C VAL A 129 -8.36 -10.09 -9.35
N ARG A 130 -7.61 -9.39 -8.52
CA ARG A 130 -7.70 -7.94 -8.31
C ARG A 130 -6.54 -7.26 -9.01
N VAL A 131 -6.84 -6.23 -9.78
CA VAL A 131 -5.85 -5.26 -10.28
C VAL A 131 -6.08 -3.95 -9.54
N VAL A 132 -5.05 -3.41 -8.90
CA VAL A 132 -5.06 -2.10 -8.25
C VAL A 132 -4.17 -1.17 -9.04
N ILE A 133 -4.73 -0.05 -9.49
CA ILE A 133 -4.03 1.00 -10.22
C ILE A 133 -3.90 2.18 -9.26
N ASP A 134 -2.67 2.45 -8.81
CA ASP A 134 -2.35 3.66 -8.04
C ASP A 134 -2.24 4.85 -9.00
N LEU A 135 -2.94 5.94 -8.67
CA LEU A 135 -2.85 7.19 -9.42
C LEU A 135 -1.96 8.20 -8.69
N VAL A 136 -1.39 9.12 -9.47
CA VAL A 136 -0.64 10.30 -8.96
C VAL A 136 -1.61 11.42 -8.56
N GLU A 137 -2.75 11.52 -9.25
CA GLU A 137 -3.81 12.51 -9.05
C GLU A 137 -5.20 11.90 -9.38
N GLN A 138 -6.29 12.57 -9.00
CA GLN A 138 -7.65 12.13 -9.31
C GLN A 138 -8.02 12.36 -10.78
N SER A 139 -7.57 11.47 -11.66
CA SER A 139 -7.88 11.54 -13.09
C SER A 139 -9.18 10.82 -13.47
N PRO A 140 -10.02 11.41 -14.34
CA PRO A 140 -11.18 10.72 -14.89
C PRO A 140 -10.74 9.54 -15.77
N TYR A 141 -11.49 8.43 -15.70
CA TYR A 141 -11.19 7.20 -16.41
C TYR A 141 -12.41 6.64 -17.16
N THR A 142 -12.15 5.91 -18.24
CA THR A 142 -13.16 5.15 -18.99
C THR A 142 -12.71 3.70 -19.11
N ILE A 143 -13.60 2.74 -18.83
CA ILE A 143 -13.30 1.31 -18.95
C ILE A 143 -14.02 0.74 -20.17
N ARG A 144 -13.28 -0.07 -20.95
CA ARG A 144 -13.76 -0.76 -22.15
C ARG A 144 -13.47 -2.25 -21.98
N ALA A 145 -14.50 -3.07 -21.99
CA ALA A 145 -14.38 -4.53 -22.03
C ALA A 145 -14.70 -5.00 -23.45
N ASP A 146 -13.79 -5.75 -24.05
CA ASP A 146 -13.90 -6.32 -25.39
C ASP A 146 -13.46 -7.79 -25.35
N GLY A 147 -14.42 -8.67 -25.10
CA GLY A 147 -14.23 -10.11 -24.96
C GLY A 147 -13.13 -10.47 -23.97
N ASN A 148 -11.96 -10.82 -24.49
CA ASN A 148 -10.77 -11.25 -23.74
C ASN A 148 -9.88 -10.09 -23.24
N THR A 149 -10.27 -8.84 -23.48
CA THR A 149 -9.52 -7.64 -23.08
C THR A 149 -10.36 -6.75 -22.17
N VAL A 150 -9.77 -6.24 -21.10
CA VAL A 150 -10.32 -5.08 -20.36
C VAL A 150 -9.26 -3.98 -20.35
N THR A 151 -9.63 -2.79 -20.85
CA THR A 151 -8.76 -1.61 -20.88
C THR A 151 -9.36 -0.50 -20.04
N ALA A 152 -8.62 -0.01 -19.04
CA ALA A 152 -8.90 1.25 -18.35
C ALA A 152 -8.08 2.36 -19.00
N VAL A 153 -8.75 3.40 -19.50
CA VAL A 153 -8.15 4.55 -20.17
C VAL A 153 -8.26 5.76 -19.25
N PHE A 154 -7.14 6.43 -18.97
CA PHE A 154 -7.03 7.63 -18.16
C PHE A 154 -6.57 8.81 -19.00
N ASN A 155 -7.15 10.00 -18.77
CA ASN A 155 -6.73 11.21 -19.49
C ASN A 155 -5.42 11.74 -18.88
N SER A 156 -4.41 12.04 -19.70
CA SER A 156 -3.08 12.45 -19.23
C SER A 156 -2.90 13.97 -19.29
N THR A 157 -3.00 14.64 -18.15
CA THR A 157 -2.88 16.11 -18.02
C THR A 157 -1.43 16.60 -18.16
N ARG A 158 -0.75 16.32 -19.30
CA ARG A 158 0.59 16.87 -19.58
C ARG A 158 0.51 18.39 -19.72
N GLN A 159 0.74 19.12 -18.63
CA GLN A 159 1.05 20.55 -18.68
C GLN A 159 2.37 20.74 -19.43
N GLN A 160 2.26 21.06 -20.72
CA GLN A 160 3.38 21.52 -21.52
C GLN A 160 3.80 22.91 -21.00
N PRO A 161 5.08 23.15 -20.67
CA PRO A 161 5.50 24.44 -20.12
C PRO A 161 5.31 25.53 -21.17
N SER A 162 4.36 26.42 -20.92
CA SER A 162 4.04 27.56 -21.78
C SER A 162 5.15 28.61 -21.71
N SER A 163 6.04 28.61 -22.71
CA SER A 163 7.11 29.61 -22.83
C SER A 163 6.52 30.99 -23.15
N LEU A 164 6.34 31.81 -22.13
CA LEU A 164 5.97 33.22 -22.30
C LEU A 164 7.16 34.02 -22.82
N GLU A 165 7.08 34.34 -24.11
CA GLU A 165 7.16 35.72 -24.62
C GLU A 165 8.34 36.61 -24.16
N SER A 166 9.20 36.98 -25.11
CA SER A 166 9.84 38.30 -25.14
C SER A 166 10.24 38.69 -26.56
N THR A 167 9.73 39.82 -27.03
CA THR A 167 10.05 40.47 -28.30
C THR A 167 11.41 41.19 -28.24
N SER A 168 12.12 41.26 -29.38
CA SER A 168 12.90 42.44 -29.80
C SER A 168 13.32 42.34 -31.28
N THR A 169 13.66 43.48 -31.87
CA THR A 169 13.97 43.69 -33.30
C THR A 169 15.45 44.05 -33.49
N GLU A 170 15.88 44.30 -34.74
CA GLU A 170 17.09 45.08 -35.12
C GLU A 170 18.44 44.31 -35.17
N VAL A 171 19.37 44.46 -36.14
CA VAL A 171 19.32 44.83 -37.59
C VAL A 171 20.67 44.53 -38.31
N GLU A 172 20.69 44.57 -39.66
CA GLU A 172 21.88 44.68 -40.56
C GLU A 172 22.88 43.47 -40.64
N PRO A 173 23.79 43.41 -41.65
CA PRO A 173 24.18 42.15 -42.29
C PRO A 173 25.66 41.73 -42.15
N ALA A 174 25.95 40.50 -42.60
CA ALA A 174 27.31 40.01 -42.82
C ALA A 174 27.82 40.29 -44.25
N THR A 175 29.00 40.88 -44.36
CA THR A 175 29.82 40.99 -45.59
C THR A 175 31.30 40.91 -45.18
N HIS A 176 32.20 40.62 -46.13
CA HIS A 176 33.62 40.21 -46.01
C HIS A 176 33.81 38.69 -45.85
N ILE A 177 34.35 37.93 -46.83
CA ILE A 177 35.60 37.99 -47.64
C ILE A 177 36.74 37.13 -47.05
N ALA A 178 36.85 35.92 -47.59
CA ALA A 178 38.03 35.05 -47.77
C ALA A 178 37.57 33.89 -48.69
N ALA A 179 38.20 33.44 -49.79
CA ALA A 179 39.58 33.39 -50.26
C ALA A 179 40.50 32.44 -49.45
N GLY A 180 40.91 31.26 -49.94
CA GLY A 180 40.50 30.51 -51.15
C GLY A 180 41.51 29.42 -51.59
N VAL A 181 41.18 28.70 -52.67
CA VAL A 181 42.05 27.85 -53.54
C VAL A 181 42.53 26.48 -52.99
N GLY A 182 42.60 25.47 -53.89
CA GLY A 182 43.15 24.11 -53.67
C GLY A 182 42.07 23.03 -53.51
N GLU A 183 41.44 22.45 -54.54
CA GLU A 183 41.89 21.99 -55.86
C GLU A 183 42.78 20.72 -55.83
N GLN A 184 42.15 19.54 -55.99
CA GLN A 184 42.32 18.65 -57.15
C GLN A 184 41.32 17.47 -57.09
N ALA A 185 41.13 16.76 -58.21
CA ALA A 185 40.06 15.77 -58.38
C ALA A 185 40.55 14.45 -58.99
N LEU A 186 39.81 13.35 -58.75
CA LEU A 186 39.91 12.12 -59.53
C LEU A 186 38.51 11.49 -59.72
N ARG A 187 38.42 10.54 -60.66
CA ARG A 187 37.20 9.97 -61.26
C ARG A 187 36.80 8.65 -60.55
N ASP A 188 35.73 7.91 -60.85
CA ASP A 188 34.97 7.69 -62.10
C ASP A 188 33.47 7.37 -61.87
N ALA A 189 32.74 7.20 -62.99
CA ALA A 189 31.30 6.88 -63.09
C ALA A 189 31.09 5.34 -63.36
N PRO A 190 29.90 4.78 -63.74
CA PRO A 190 28.63 5.38 -64.17
C PRO A 190 27.35 4.78 -63.55
N ALA A 191 26.19 5.13 -64.11
CA ALA A 191 24.83 4.79 -63.64
C ALA A 191 24.22 3.53 -64.29
N VAL A 192 23.07 3.09 -63.76
CA VAL A 192 22.12 2.14 -64.38
C VAL A 192 20.70 2.72 -64.23
N THR A 193 19.82 2.46 -65.20
CA THR A 193 18.48 3.06 -65.33
C THR A 193 17.37 2.02 -65.53
N ASP A 194 16.28 2.13 -64.78
CA ASP A 194 14.90 1.64 -65.10
C ASP A 194 13.98 1.94 -63.88
N SER A 195 12.64 1.88 -63.93
CA SER A 195 11.64 2.27 -64.95
C SER A 195 10.23 2.23 -64.29
N LEU A 196 9.28 3.01 -64.82
CA LEU A 196 7.84 3.03 -64.44
C LEU A 196 7.10 1.78 -65.00
N PRO A 197 5.82 1.41 -64.65
CA PRO A 197 4.69 2.33 -64.38
C PRO A 197 3.46 1.85 -63.53
N ARG A 198 2.44 2.74 -63.42
CA ARG A 198 0.97 2.51 -63.27
C ARG A 198 0.44 1.92 -61.92
N SER A 199 -0.56 2.52 -61.24
CA SER A 199 -1.98 2.83 -61.55
C SER A 199 -2.95 1.64 -61.32
N LEU A 200 -4.22 1.83 -60.92
CA LEU A 200 -4.99 3.06 -60.59
C LEU A 200 -5.06 3.27 -59.05
N GLU A 201 -6.12 3.56 -58.27
CA GLU A 201 -7.56 3.95 -58.38
C GLU A 201 -7.99 4.52 -56.98
N ALA A 202 -9.15 5.12 -56.65
CA ALA A 202 -10.41 5.43 -57.36
C ALA A 202 -11.12 6.70 -56.79
N THR A 203 -11.95 7.34 -57.63
CA THR A 203 -13.27 7.96 -57.30
C THR A 203 -13.43 9.03 -56.20
N SER A 204 -13.47 10.30 -56.63
CA SER A 204 -14.24 11.44 -56.07
C SER A 204 -15.76 11.32 -56.48
N PRO A 205 -16.73 12.29 -56.33
CA PRO A 205 -16.64 13.73 -55.96
C PRO A 205 -17.78 14.22 -54.97
N PRO A 206 -18.62 15.28 -55.18
CA PRO A 206 -18.67 16.40 -54.20
C PRO A 206 -20.08 16.96 -53.85
N LEU A 207 -20.12 18.09 -53.11
CA LEU A 207 -21.05 19.26 -53.15
C LEU A 207 -20.74 20.10 -51.88
N ALA A 208 -20.43 21.40 -51.83
CA ALA A 208 -20.88 22.63 -52.51
C ALA A 208 -22.33 23.06 -52.17
N ARG A 209 -22.71 24.35 -52.02
CA ARG A 209 -22.04 25.62 -51.62
C ARG A 209 -23.14 26.70 -51.55
N GLY A 210 -23.11 27.63 -50.57
CA GLY A 210 -24.02 28.78 -50.49
C GLY A 210 -25.30 28.51 -49.66
N GLU A 211 -26.04 29.53 -49.17
CA GLU A 211 -25.81 30.98 -49.16
C GLU A 211 -26.22 31.59 -47.80
N ALA A 212 -25.98 32.90 -47.59
CA ALA A 212 -26.16 33.57 -46.31
C ALA A 212 -27.48 34.36 -46.21
N SER A 213 -27.95 34.61 -44.98
CA SER A 213 -28.67 35.84 -44.63
C SER A 213 -28.56 36.13 -43.12
N LEU A 214 -28.77 37.40 -42.75
CA LEU A 214 -28.66 37.90 -41.38
C LEU A 214 -30.03 37.95 -40.69
N VAL A 215 -30.05 37.73 -39.37
CA VAL A 215 -30.96 38.48 -38.48
C VAL A 215 -30.29 38.77 -37.14
N ASP A 216 -30.85 39.73 -36.43
CA ASP A 216 -30.30 40.44 -35.27
C ASP A 216 -30.96 39.99 -33.94
N GLN A 217 -30.46 40.53 -32.83
CA GLN A 217 -31.12 40.75 -31.53
C GLN A 217 -30.85 39.83 -30.33
N SER A 218 -30.30 40.51 -29.31
CA SER A 218 -30.71 40.49 -27.89
C SER A 218 -30.30 39.32 -26.99
N ALA A 219 -29.60 39.72 -25.92
CA ALA A 219 -29.30 38.88 -24.77
C ALA A 219 -30.54 38.62 -23.89
N SER A 220 -30.52 37.52 -23.14
CA SER A 220 -31.33 37.33 -21.92
C SER A 220 -30.65 36.31 -21.02
N ALA A 221 -30.25 36.74 -19.81
CA ALA A 221 -29.84 35.84 -18.74
C ALA A 221 -31.06 35.39 -17.93
N PRO A 222 -31.14 34.15 -17.43
CA PRO A 222 -32.27 33.67 -16.63
C PRO A 222 -32.30 34.33 -15.24
N LEU A 223 -33.50 34.58 -14.74
CA LEU A 223 -33.75 35.31 -13.49
C LEU A 223 -33.51 34.44 -12.25
N VAL A 224 -33.00 35.08 -11.18
CA VAL A 224 -33.11 34.59 -9.80
C VAL A 224 -34.19 35.41 -9.07
N PRO A 225 -35.19 34.79 -8.41
CA PRO A 225 -36.22 35.52 -7.68
C PRO A 225 -35.70 36.01 -6.30
N PRO A 226 -36.04 37.25 -5.87
CA PRO A 226 -35.62 37.77 -4.58
C PRO A 226 -36.45 37.20 -3.41
N SER A 227 -35.79 37.01 -2.27
CA SER A 227 -36.45 36.65 -1.00
C SER A 227 -36.90 37.89 -0.22
N PRO A 228 -38.00 37.84 0.54
CA PRO A 228 -38.51 38.97 1.32
C PRO A 228 -37.65 39.26 2.59
N PRO A 229 -37.66 40.50 3.10
CA PRO A 229 -36.89 40.88 4.29
C PRO A 229 -37.56 40.39 5.58
N VAL A 230 -36.75 39.97 6.55
CA VAL A 230 -37.16 39.76 7.95
C VAL A 230 -36.42 40.78 8.82
N ALA A 231 -37.15 41.46 9.69
CA ALA A 231 -36.62 42.58 10.47
C ALA A 231 -35.81 42.13 11.70
N SER A 232 -34.88 42.98 12.12
CA SER A 232 -34.14 42.82 13.37
C SER A 232 -35.06 42.88 14.60
N SER A 233 -34.82 42.05 15.61
CA SER A 233 -35.48 42.15 16.92
C SER A 233 -34.54 41.73 18.05
N ASP A 234 -34.17 42.72 18.83
CA ASP A 234 -33.65 42.79 20.21
C ASP A 234 -32.91 41.61 20.89
N LEU A 235 -31.77 41.96 21.48
CA LEU A 235 -31.00 41.17 22.45
C LEU A 235 -31.62 41.23 23.86
N PRO A 236 -31.79 40.10 24.57
CA PRO A 236 -31.81 40.06 26.03
C PRO A 236 -30.41 39.76 26.60
N LYS A 237 -30.03 40.48 27.66
CA LYS A 237 -28.70 40.38 28.32
C LYS A 237 -28.78 39.52 29.58
N VAL A 238 -28.10 38.36 29.58
CA VAL A 238 -27.91 37.49 30.76
C VAL A 238 -26.43 37.10 30.81
N GLN A 239 -25.62 37.89 31.52
CA GLN A 239 -25.13 37.60 32.88
C GLN A 239 -24.06 36.49 32.93
N GLU A 240 -22.82 36.97 32.96
CA GLU A 240 -21.59 36.27 33.32
C GLU A 240 -21.67 35.70 34.74
N THR A 241 -21.46 34.39 34.88
CA THR A 241 -21.30 33.71 36.18
C THR A 241 -20.04 32.85 36.17
N ALA A 242 -18.98 33.34 36.81
CA ALA A 242 -17.74 32.59 36.96
C ALA A 242 -17.94 31.44 37.97
N SER A 243 -17.74 30.20 37.52
CA SER A 243 -17.61 29.02 38.38
C SER A 243 -16.59 28.07 37.76
N GLY A 244 -15.47 27.85 38.45
CA GLY A 244 -14.35 27.06 37.93
C GLY A 244 -14.59 25.56 38.06
N ALA A 245 -14.66 24.87 36.93
CA ALA A 245 -14.51 23.42 36.84
C ALA A 245 -13.61 23.09 35.64
N SER A 246 -12.43 22.51 35.90
CA SER A 246 -11.45 22.21 34.85
C SER A 246 -11.95 21.06 33.97
N THR A 247 -12.28 21.36 32.72
CA THR A 247 -12.87 20.42 31.76
C THR A 247 -11.92 19.24 31.46
N PRO A 248 -12.36 17.97 31.58
CA PRO A 248 -11.53 16.82 31.21
C PRO A 248 -11.22 16.70 29.70
N ALA A 249 -11.85 17.51 28.83
CA ALA A 249 -11.76 17.41 27.37
C ALA A 249 -10.37 17.75 26.81
N GLU A 250 -9.70 18.81 27.31
CA GLU A 250 -8.35 19.19 26.83
C GLU A 250 -7.30 18.09 27.07
N LYS A 251 -7.53 17.20 28.04
CA LYS A 251 -6.68 16.02 28.28
C LYS A 251 -6.91 14.86 27.31
N LEU A 252 -8.00 14.86 26.54
CA LEU A 252 -8.24 13.84 25.52
C LEU A 252 -7.55 14.25 24.22
N ASP A 253 -7.76 15.48 23.75
CA ASP A 253 -7.12 16.00 22.54
C ASP A 253 -5.58 16.07 22.69
N SER A 254 -5.09 16.43 23.89
CA SER A 254 -3.65 16.41 24.19
C SER A 254 -3.06 14.99 24.30
N ALA A 255 -3.87 13.97 24.61
CA ALA A 255 -3.41 12.57 24.72
C ALA A 255 -3.41 11.85 23.35
N LEU A 256 -4.21 12.33 22.39
CA LEU A 256 -4.22 11.83 21.01
C LEU A 256 -3.11 12.45 20.14
N ALA A 257 -2.32 13.40 20.67
CA ALA A 257 -1.27 14.11 19.96
C ALA A 257 0.15 13.53 20.13
N ASP A 258 0.34 12.51 20.98
CA ASP A 258 1.66 12.05 21.47
C ASP A 258 2.23 10.83 20.71
N GLN A 259 1.69 10.50 19.53
CA GLN A 259 2.20 9.45 18.62
C GLN A 259 2.71 10.06 17.29
N ASP A 260 3.30 11.26 17.37
CA ASP A 260 3.91 11.97 16.24
C ASP A 260 5.11 11.14 15.69
N TYR A 261 5.19 10.96 14.37
CA TYR A 261 6.17 10.03 13.78
C TYR A 261 7.61 10.41 14.12
N VAL A 262 8.34 9.51 14.78
CA VAL A 262 9.77 9.66 15.08
C VAL A 262 10.60 8.95 14.02
N ILE A 263 11.54 9.69 13.42
CA ILE A 263 12.50 9.19 12.43
C ILE A 263 13.50 8.25 13.09
N GLY A 264 13.80 7.13 12.44
CA GLY A 264 14.82 6.16 12.84
C GLY A 264 15.84 5.86 11.73
N PRO A 265 16.82 4.98 11.99
CA PRO A 265 17.76 4.53 10.97
C PRO A 265 17.07 3.72 9.86
N GLN A 266 17.59 3.80 8.64
CA GLN A 266 17.10 3.16 7.39
C GLN A 266 15.87 3.83 6.74
N ASP A 267 15.18 4.77 7.40
CA ASP A 267 14.12 5.56 6.75
C ASP A 267 14.66 6.37 5.57
N VAL A 268 13.82 6.65 4.57
CA VAL A 268 14.17 7.53 3.44
C VAL A 268 13.40 8.84 3.53
N LEU A 269 14.14 9.95 3.59
CA LEU A 269 13.59 11.30 3.71
C LEU A 269 13.77 12.06 2.39
N ALA A 270 12.68 12.53 1.80
CA ALA A 270 12.73 13.58 0.79
C ALA A 270 12.80 14.94 1.48
N ILE A 271 13.87 15.68 1.22
CA ILE A 271 14.12 17.00 1.77
C ILE A 271 14.06 17.97 0.59
N ASN A 272 13.04 18.83 0.56
CA ASN A 272 12.85 19.81 -0.49
C ASN A 272 13.22 21.19 0.05
N VAL A 273 14.04 21.95 -0.68
CA VAL A 273 14.42 23.33 -0.36
C VAL A 273 13.88 24.23 -1.47
N TRP A 274 13.00 25.16 -1.13
CA TRP A 274 12.30 26.00 -2.11
C TRP A 274 13.28 26.85 -2.93
N HIS A 275 13.09 26.85 -4.26
CA HIS A 275 13.98 27.46 -5.26
C HIS A 275 15.41 26.89 -5.34
N GLU A 276 15.75 25.85 -4.56
CA GLU A 276 17.10 25.27 -4.51
C GLU A 276 17.06 23.76 -4.86
N PRO A 277 16.97 23.41 -6.15
CA PRO A 277 16.83 22.01 -6.58
C PRO A 277 18.08 21.17 -6.27
N GLU A 278 19.27 21.78 -6.28
CA GLU A 278 20.55 21.10 -5.98
C GLU A 278 20.61 20.56 -4.54
N LEU A 279 19.93 21.23 -3.59
CA LEU A 279 19.76 20.77 -2.21
C LEU A 279 18.51 19.89 -2.00
N SER A 280 17.64 19.78 -3.00
CA SER A 280 16.36 19.09 -2.90
C SER A 280 16.50 17.60 -3.23
N GLN A 281 16.92 16.80 -2.25
CA GLN A 281 17.34 15.41 -2.44
C GLN A 281 16.59 14.41 -1.54
N SER A 282 16.50 13.16 -2.02
CA SER A 282 15.98 12.04 -1.24
C SER A 282 17.14 11.27 -0.61
N VAL A 283 17.27 11.34 0.72
CA VAL A 283 18.42 10.83 1.47
C VAL A 283 18.01 9.75 2.49
N PRO A 284 18.73 8.62 2.57
CA PRO A 284 18.49 7.61 3.59
C PRO A 284 19.10 8.04 4.94
N VAL A 285 18.41 7.72 6.04
CA VAL A 285 18.95 7.87 7.39
C VAL A 285 19.93 6.72 7.66
N ARG A 286 21.20 7.07 7.87
CA ARG A 286 22.30 6.13 8.11
C ARG A 286 22.15 5.38 9.45
N PRO A 287 22.91 4.29 9.68
CA PRO A 287 22.88 3.52 10.94
C PRO A 287 23.28 4.30 12.21
N ASP A 288 24.05 5.38 12.11
CA ASP A 288 24.32 6.34 13.20
C ASP A 288 23.14 7.30 13.45
N GLY A 289 22.07 7.16 12.65
CA GLY A 289 20.87 7.97 12.68
C GLY A 289 21.07 9.38 12.12
N LYS A 290 22.08 9.58 11.26
CA LYS A 290 22.32 10.83 10.56
C LYS A 290 21.80 10.82 9.12
N ILE A 291 21.62 12.00 8.56
CA ILE A 291 21.54 12.24 7.12
C ILE A 291 22.77 13.01 6.66
N SER A 292 23.14 12.86 5.39
CA SER A 292 24.22 13.62 4.76
C SER A 292 23.63 14.51 3.67
N LEU A 293 23.86 15.82 3.73
CA LEU A 293 23.34 16.81 2.78
C LEU A 293 24.47 17.68 2.20
N PRO A 294 24.32 18.22 0.98
CA PRO A 294 25.23 19.23 0.47
C PRO A 294 25.20 20.49 1.36
N LEU A 295 26.32 21.22 1.41
CA LEU A 295 26.61 22.36 2.30
C LEU A 295 26.62 22.06 3.81
N LEU A 296 25.63 21.33 4.33
CA LEU A 296 25.49 21.03 5.78
C LEU A 296 26.34 19.84 6.25
N GLY A 297 26.61 18.88 5.37
CA GLY A 297 27.26 17.63 5.76
C GLY A 297 26.38 16.73 6.62
N ASP A 298 26.92 16.25 7.74
CA ASP A 298 26.40 15.13 8.54
C ASP A 298 25.51 15.56 9.71
N LEU A 299 24.20 15.65 9.48
CA LEU A 299 23.20 16.14 10.43
C LEU A 299 22.48 15.00 11.18
N LYS A 300 22.14 15.18 12.46
CA LYS A 300 21.36 14.20 13.22
C LYS A 300 19.87 14.28 12.86
N ALA A 301 19.29 13.18 12.40
CA ALA A 301 17.88 13.09 11.99
C ALA A 301 17.06 12.13 12.86
N SER A 302 17.61 10.96 13.18
CA SER A 302 16.92 9.96 13.99
C SER A 302 16.74 10.43 15.44
N GLY A 303 15.54 10.20 15.98
CA GLY A 303 15.08 10.73 17.27
C GLY A 303 14.35 12.07 17.18
N LEU A 304 14.19 12.63 15.96
CA LEU A 304 13.39 13.82 15.69
C LEU A 304 12.12 13.43 14.93
N THR A 305 11.07 14.25 15.05
CA THR A 305 9.94 14.22 14.12
C THR A 305 10.30 14.99 12.84
N PRO A 306 9.65 14.74 11.68
CA PRO A 306 9.91 15.48 10.44
C PRO A 306 9.80 17.00 10.61
N ARG A 307 8.86 17.47 11.44
CA ARG A 307 8.66 18.90 11.76
C ARG A 307 9.84 19.50 12.53
N LEU A 308 10.39 18.76 13.51
CA LEU A 308 11.57 19.19 14.26
C LEU A 308 12.82 19.22 13.37
N LEU A 309 13.01 18.18 12.54
CA LEU A 309 14.12 18.13 11.59
C LEU A 309 14.01 19.23 10.52
N GLN A 310 12.81 19.55 10.04
CA GLN A 310 12.57 20.66 9.11
C GLN A 310 12.99 22.01 9.69
N ASN A 311 12.59 22.31 10.93
CA ASN A 311 12.97 23.55 11.62
C ASN A 311 14.48 23.63 11.85
N LEU A 312 15.12 22.50 12.18
CA LEU A 312 16.56 22.39 12.37
C LEU A 312 17.30 22.65 11.04
N LEU A 313 16.89 21.99 9.95
CA LEU A 313 17.45 22.18 8.61
C LEU A 313 17.31 23.62 8.11
N ALA A 314 16.14 24.24 8.30
CA ALA A 314 15.93 25.63 7.93
C ALA A 314 16.91 26.56 8.65
N LYS A 315 17.08 26.38 9.97
CA LYS A 315 18.02 27.15 10.79
C LYS A 315 19.49 27.00 10.35
N GLU A 316 19.95 25.77 10.11
CA GLU A 316 21.34 25.56 9.69
C GLU A 316 21.61 26.05 8.25
N LEU A 317 20.59 26.07 7.38
CA LEU A 317 20.68 26.67 6.05
C LEU A 317 20.67 28.21 6.04
N GLU A 318 20.26 28.91 7.11
CA GLU A 318 20.29 30.39 7.15
C GLU A 318 21.72 30.97 7.01
N ALA A 319 22.75 30.18 7.30
CA ALA A 319 24.15 30.57 7.08
C ALA A 319 24.55 30.62 5.59
N TYR A 320 23.78 29.97 4.71
CA TYR A 320 24.07 29.81 3.29
C TYR A 320 23.00 30.43 2.39
N ILE A 321 21.73 30.38 2.80
CA ILE A 321 20.54 30.78 2.03
C ILE A 321 19.75 31.83 2.82
N ARG A 322 19.21 32.84 2.14
CA ARG A 322 18.44 33.93 2.75
C ARG A 322 16.98 33.48 2.94
N LYS A 323 16.59 33.17 4.17
CA LYS A 323 15.24 32.65 4.54
C LYS A 323 14.87 31.35 3.80
N PRO A 324 15.65 30.26 3.97
CA PRO A 324 15.33 28.98 3.34
C PRO A 324 13.93 28.51 3.76
N GLN A 325 13.17 27.96 2.82
CA GLN A 325 11.93 27.24 3.11
C GLN A 325 12.20 25.77 2.82
N VAL A 326 12.22 24.97 3.89
CA VAL A 326 12.50 23.53 3.84
C VAL A 326 11.21 22.78 4.12
N THR A 327 10.98 21.68 3.40
CA THR A 327 9.92 20.70 3.67
C THR A 327 10.56 19.33 3.80
N VAL A 328 10.25 18.59 4.88
CA VAL A 328 10.76 17.22 5.11
C VAL A 328 9.61 16.23 5.03
N ILE A 329 9.72 15.26 4.12
CA ILE A 329 8.71 14.23 3.89
C ILE A 329 9.37 12.85 4.05
N VAL A 330 8.80 11.99 4.89
CA VAL A 330 9.21 10.58 4.96
C VAL A 330 8.65 9.87 3.73
N ARG A 331 9.53 9.39 2.83
CA ARG A 331 9.12 8.61 1.65
C ARG A 331 8.99 7.12 1.95
N GLU A 332 9.86 6.60 2.82
CA GLU A 332 9.85 5.20 3.21
C GLU A 332 10.03 5.08 4.73
N VAL A 333 9.15 4.32 5.36
CA VAL A 333 9.20 3.96 6.79
C VAL A 333 9.84 2.58 6.88
N ASN A 334 11.14 2.55 7.16
CA ASN A 334 11.93 1.33 7.25
C ASN A 334 12.41 1.07 8.69
N SER A 335 12.42 2.11 9.55
CA SER A 335 12.88 2.06 10.94
C SER A 335 11.83 1.58 11.93
N GLN A 336 10.55 1.56 11.56
CA GLN A 336 9.44 1.14 12.42
C GLN A 336 9.09 -0.31 12.10
N LYS A 337 9.71 -1.25 12.82
CA LYS A 337 9.52 -2.69 12.65
C LYS A 337 9.43 -3.41 13.99
N PHE A 338 8.72 -4.53 14.01
CA PHE A 338 8.71 -5.49 15.11
C PHE A 338 8.94 -6.91 14.57
N TYR A 339 9.26 -7.84 15.46
CA TYR A 339 9.56 -9.23 15.10
C TYR A 339 8.61 -10.18 15.84
N VAL A 340 8.12 -11.22 15.15
CA VAL A 340 7.30 -12.27 15.77
C VAL A 340 7.95 -13.63 15.54
N ILE A 341 8.21 -14.37 16.62
CA ILE A 341 8.92 -15.66 16.57
C ILE A 341 8.25 -16.74 17.44
N GLY A 342 8.42 -18.00 17.03
CA GLY A 342 7.84 -19.17 17.67
C GLY A 342 6.59 -19.69 16.98
N GLU A 343 5.66 -20.26 17.74
CA GLU A 343 4.51 -21.02 17.24
C GLU A 343 3.32 -20.14 16.80
N VAL A 344 3.60 -19.18 15.93
CA VAL A 344 2.62 -18.39 15.17
C VAL A 344 2.48 -18.90 13.74
N GLY A 345 1.38 -18.59 13.05
CA GLY A 345 1.17 -19.00 11.66
C GLY A 345 2.36 -18.63 10.76
N ARG A 346 2.76 -17.35 10.80
CA ARG A 346 3.86 -16.73 10.06
C ARG A 346 4.83 -16.04 11.03
N PRO A 347 5.97 -16.66 11.41
CA PRO A 347 7.05 -15.95 12.09
C PRO A 347 7.85 -15.11 11.07
N GLY A 348 8.31 -13.93 11.47
CA GLY A 348 9.01 -13.00 10.58
C GLY A 348 9.23 -11.60 11.16
N GLU A 349 9.70 -10.68 10.31
CA GLU A 349 9.65 -9.24 10.57
C GLU A 349 8.36 -8.63 10.01
N TYR A 350 7.89 -7.57 10.67
CA TYR A 350 6.65 -6.87 10.36
C TYR A 350 6.85 -5.37 10.49
N SER A 351 6.19 -4.59 9.63
CA SER A 351 6.19 -3.12 9.72
C SER A 351 5.27 -2.67 10.85
N LEU A 352 5.78 -1.85 11.77
CA LEU A 352 5.00 -1.32 12.88
C LEU A 352 4.10 -0.19 12.38
N ALA A 353 2.79 -0.38 12.44
CA ALA A 353 1.80 0.69 12.23
C ALA A 353 1.63 1.54 13.50
N THR A 354 1.12 2.76 13.34
CA THR A 354 0.79 3.66 14.46
C THR A 354 -0.19 2.99 15.44
N SER A 355 0.13 3.05 16.74
CA SER A 355 -0.72 2.51 17.84
C SER A 355 -1.10 1.03 17.73
N MET A 356 -0.20 0.19 17.21
CA MET A 356 -0.40 -1.26 17.10
C MET A 356 -0.17 -2.01 18.42
N THR A 357 -1.03 -2.97 18.74
CA THR A 357 -0.94 -3.78 19.98
C THR A 357 -0.29 -5.15 19.74
N VAL A 358 0.10 -5.83 20.84
CA VAL A 358 0.48 -7.26 20.81
C VAL A 358 -0.64 -8.14 20.24
N LEU A 359 -1.93 -7.81 20.44
CA LEU A 359 -3.04 -8.57 19.89
C LEU A 359 -3.11 -8.42 18.36
N ASP A 360 -2.92 -7.20 17.84
CA ASP A 360 -2.87 -6.93 16.39
C ASP A 360 -1.69 -7.67 15.73
N ALA A 361 -0.51 -7.69 16.36
CA ALA A 361 0.65 -8.42 15.86
C ALA A 361 0.43 -9.93 15.82
N LEU A 362 -0.31 -10.50 16.78
CA LEU A 362 -0.71 -11.91 16.73
C LEU A 362 -1.72 -12.18 15.60
N ALA A 363 -2.61 -11.24 15.30
CA ALA A 363 -3.52 -11.34 14.16
C ALA A 363 -2.77 -11.26 12.82
N GLU A 364 -1.82 -10.32 12.67
CA GLU A 364 -1.02 -10.18 11.45
C GLU A 364 -0.04 -11.36 11.25
N ALA A 365 0.51 -11.91 12.34
CA ALA A 365 1.26 -13.17 12.32
C ALA A 365 0.40 -14.40 11.94
N GLY A 366 -0.91 -14.24 11.71
CA GLY A 366 -1.82 -15.31 11.30
C GLY A 366 -2.28 -16.20 12.44
N GLY A 367 -2.27 -15.71 13.68
CA GLY A 367 -2.66 -16.45 14.87
C GLY A 367 -1.64 -17.48 15.32
N PHE A 368 -2.10 -18.42 16.15
CA PHE A 368 -1.28 -19.48 16.76
C PHE A 368 -1.28 -20.78 15.95
N ARG A 369 -0.25 -21.60 16.16
CA ARG A 369 -0.22 -23.02 15.75
C ARG A 369 -0.74 -23.93 16.86
N ASP A 370 -1.06 -25.18 16.51
CA ASP A 370 -1.67 -26.17 17.41
C ASP A 370 -0.89 -26.44 18.71
N PHE A 371 0.44 -26.22 18.69
CA PHE A 371 1.33 -26.47 19.82
C PHE A 371 1.70 -25.22 20.63
N ALA A 372 1.18 -24.04 20.28
CA ALA A 372 1.55 -22.77 20.88
C ALA A 372 1.17 -22.66 22.36
N ASN A 373 2.11 -22.22 23.20
CA ASN A 373 1.90 -22.00 24.62
C ASN A 373 1.31 -20.61 24.89
N VAL A 374 0.00 -20.48 24.62
CA VAL A 374 -0.78 -19.22 24.78
C VAL A 374 -0.71 -18.62 26.19
N GLN A 375 -0.33 -19.38 27.22
CA GLN A 375 -0.12 -18.89 28.60
C GLN A 375 1.28 -18.32 28.87
N LYS A 376 2.23 -18.49 27.95
CA LYS A 376 3.64 -18.12 28.12
C LYS A 376 4.13 -17.14 27.05
N ILE A 377 3.22 -16.42 26.40
CA ILE A 377 3.55 -15.35 25.44
C ILE A 377 4.25 -14.21 26.18
N TYR A 378 5.28 -13.62 25.55
CA TYR A 378 5.94 -12.43 26.08
C TYR A 378 6.54 -11.56 24.99
N LEU A 379 6.59 -10.27 25.27
CA LEU A 379 7.34 -9.28 24.51
C LEU A 379 8.75 -9.14 25.11
N LEU A 380 9.76 -9.05 24.25
CA LEU A 380 11.11 -8.63 24.59
C LEU A 380 11.33 -7.21 24.05
N ARG A 381 11.39 -6.24 24.96
CA ARG A 381 11.63 -4.83 24.64
C ARG A 381 13.05 -4.43 24.96
N LEU A 382 13.72 -3.75 24.03
CA LEU A 382 15.01 -3.10 24.30
C LEU A 382 14.76 -1.81 25.10
N MET A 383 15.35 -1.72 26.29
CA MET A 383 15.27 -0.53 27.14
C MET A 383 16.40 0.46 26.80
N PRO A 384 16.28 1.75 27.14
CA PRO A 384 17.31 2.76 26.85
C PRO A 384 18.68 2.53 27.52
N ASP A 385 18.76 1.64 28.52
CA ASP A 385 20.00 1.20 29.17
C ASP A 385 20.68 0.02 28.43
N GLY A 386 20.12 -0.43 27.30
CA GLY A 386 20.58 -1.59 26.53
C GLY A 386 20.11 -2.94 27.08
N SER A 387 19.38 -2.98 28.20
CA SER A 387 18.80 -4.21 28.74
C SER A 387 17.59 -4.67 27.94
N ARG A 388 17.30 -5.98 27.95
CA ARG A 388 16.07 -6.54 27.37
C ARG A 388 15.05 -6.83 28.46
N LYS A 389 14.00 -6.01 28.54
CA LYS A 389 12.88 -6.21 29.46
C LYS A 389 11.91 -7.23 28.89
N ARG A 390 11.61 -8.28 29.67
CA ARG A 390 10.57 -9.26 29.36
C ARG A 390 9.23 -8.80 29.93
N LEU A 391 8.24 -8.60 29.06
CA LEU A 391 6.87 -8.24 29.44
C LEU A 391 5.96 -9.45 29.15
N PRO A 392 5.39 -10.13 30.16
CA PRO A 392 4.45 -11.22 29.93
C PRO A 392 3.12 -10.68 29.36
N PHE A 393 2.49 -11.43 28.46
CA PHE A 393 1.20 -11.08 27.86
C PHE A 393 0.19 -12.21 28.07
N ASP A 394 -0.97 -11.88 28.68
CA ASP A 394 -2.08 -12.82 28.84
C ASP A 394 -3.12 -12.59 27.74
N TYR A 395 -2.98 -13.36 26.66
CA TYR A 395 -3.93 -13.38 25.54
C TYR A 395 -5.37 -13.69 25.98
N LYS A 396 -5.58 -14.49 27.04
CA LYS A 396 -6.94 -14.77 27.54
C LYS A 396 -7.51 -13.57 28.28
N ALA A 397 -6.71 -12.80 29.00
CA ALA A 397 -7.17 -11.55 29.62
C ALA A 397 -7.54 -10.49 28.56
N ALA A 398 -6.70 -10.34 27.53
CA ALA A 398 -6.91 -9.40 26.42
C ALA A 398 -8.17 -9.72 25.61
N VAL A 399 -8.28 -10.93 25.03
CA VAL A 399 -9.42 -11.32 24.17
C VAL A 399 -10.77 -11.33 24.89
N ASN A 400 -10.80 -11.56 26.21
CA ASN A 400 -12.04 -11.47 26.99
C ASN A 400 -12.48 -10.01 27.29
N GLY A 401 -11.71 -8.99 26.89
CA GLY A 401 -12.02 -7.58 27.11
C GLY A 401 -12.06 -7.16 28.58
N LYS A 402 -11.53 -7.97 29.50
CA LYS A 402 -11.68 -7.78 30.95
C LYS A 402 -10.68 -6.82 31.57
N ASN A 403 -9.53 -6.61 30.93
CA ASN A 403 -8.51 -5.63 31.32
C ASN A 403 -7.95 -4.92 30.07
N SER A 404 -8.48 -3.75 29.72
CA SER A 404 -7.88 -2.87 28.69
C SER A 404 -6.46 -2.42 29.05
N TYR A 405 -6.08 -2.52 30.33
CA TYR A 405 -4.73 -2.28 30.86
C TYR A 405 -3.69 -3.37 30.53
N HIS A 406 -4.03 -4.37 29.71
CA HIS A 406 -3.13 -5.46 29.31
C HIS A 406 -2.87 -5.56 27.80
N ASP A 407 -3.49 -4.70 26.98
CA ASP A 407 -2.98 -4.52 25.62
C ASP A 407 -1.70 -3.69 25.69
N ILE A 408 -0.59 -4.34 25.34
CA ILE A 408 0.73 -3.72 25.33
C ILE A 408 0.91 -3.14 23.93
N GLU A 409 0.94 -1.81 23.83
CA GLU A 409 1.38 -1.13 22.61
C GLU A 409 2.80 -1.54 22.26
N LEU A 410 3.03 -1.85 20.99
CA LEU A 410 4.33 -2.24 20.44
C LEU A 410 5.20 -1.02 20.18
N GLN A 411 6.51 -1.20 20.30
CA GLN A 411 7.52 -0.19 20.02
C GLN A 411 8.54 -0.76 19.03
N SER A 412 9.17 0.10 18.23
CA SER A 412 10.11 -0.38 17.21
C SER A 412 11.28 -1.15 17.84
N GLY A 413 11.63 -2.28 17.23
CA GLY A 413 12.64 -3.22 17.73
C GLY A 413 12.13 -4.24 18.75
N ASP A 414 10.85 -4.19 19.15
CA ASP A 414 10.25 -5.23 19.99
C ASP A 414 10.26 -6.61 19.30
N THR A 415 10.48 -7.67 20.09
CA THR A 415 10.34 -9.06 19.64
C THR A 415 9.26 -9.77 20.44
N LEU A 416 8.15 -10.14 19.80
CA LEU A 416 7.08 -10.95 20.36
C LEU A 416 7.44 -12.43 20.23
N VAL A 417 7.37 -13.16 21.36
CA VAL A 417 7.71 -14.58 21.44
C VAL A 417 6.51 -15.39 21.87
N VAL A 418 6.17 -16.40 21.07
CA VAL A 418 5.12 -17.40 21.34
C VAL A 418 5.80 -18.77 21.49
N PRO A 419 6.06 -19.25 22.73
CA PRO A 419 6.75 -20.53 22.98
C PRO A 419 5.91 -21.78 22.74
#